data_AF-A0A7K2ZSM9-F1
#
_entry.id   AF-A0A7K2ZSM9-F1
#
_cell.length_a   1.000
_cell.length_b   1.000
_cell.length_c   1.000
_cell.angle_alpha   90.00
_cell.angle_beta   90.00
_cell.angle_gamma   90.00
#
_symmetry.space_group_name_H-M   'P 1'
#
loop_
_entity.id
_entity.type
_entity.pdbx_description
1 polymer ?
#
loop_
_entity_poly.entity_id
_entity_poly.type
_entity_poly.pdbx_seq_one_letter_code
_entity_poly.pdbx_strand_id
1 'polypeptide(L)'
;YDLEHYRDTLRGLYFDFTTRAPGPLLETSEQLVKALREVDAVEAEYQDKYAQFKKDFCEPRDGRATARVVDRMLAGGPHAAASTDG
;
A
#
# COMPACT_ATOMS: atom_id res chain seq x y z
N TYR A 1 -19.27 11.12 0.81
CA TYR A 1 -19.43 9.73 1.28
C TYR A 1 -18.84 9.59 2.68
N ASP A 2 -19.14 8.49 3.37
CA ASP A 2 -19.21 8.32 4.83
C ASP A 2 -17.89 7.91 5.54
N LEU A 3 -16.78 8.59 5.22
CA LEU A 3 -15.47 8.25 5.79
C LEU A 3 -15.43 8.49 7.31
N GLU A 4 -16.09 9.54 7.79
CA GLU A 4 -16.13 9.90 9.21
C GLU A 4 -16.84 8.83 10.05
N HIS A 5 -18.02 8.37 9.65
CA HIS A 5 -18.74 7.32 10.38
C HIS A 5 -17.97 6.00 10.37
N TYR A 6 -17.35 5.64 9.24
CA TYR A 6 -16.55 4.42 9.14
C TYR A 6 -15.36 4.44 10.09
N ARG A 7 -14.63 5.57 10.15
CA ARG A 7 -13.49 5.77 11.04
C ARG A 7 -13.91 5.79 12.50
N ASP A 8 -14.88 6.64 12.86
CA ASP A 8 -15.12 7.01 14.26
C ASP A 8 -16.11 6.09 14.97
N THR A 9 -16.96 5.39 14.23
CA THR A 9 -18.08 4.65 14.84
C THR A 9 -17.98 3.13 14.66
N LEU A 10 -17.37 2.65 13.58
CA LEU A 10 -17.55 1.26 13.15
C LEU A 10 -16.36 0.33 13.42
N ARG A 11 -15.15 0.75 13.04
CA ARG A 11 -13.95 -0.11 13.14
C ARG A 11 -12.68 0.57 13.63
N GLY A 12 -12.58 1.91 13.53
CA GLY A 12 -11.29 2.58 13.67
C GLY A 12 -10.33 2.23 12.54
N LEU A 13 -9.22 2.96 12.45
CA LEU A 13 -8.12 2.67 11.53
C LEU A 13 -6.84 2.46 12.34
N TYR A 14 -5.97 1.56 11.86
CA TYR A 14 -4.66 1.29 12.51
C TYR A 14 -3.76 2.53 12.57
N PHE A 15 -4.00 3.52 11.72
CA PHE A 15 -3.36 4.83 11.73
C PHE A 15 -4.38 5.88 11.25
N ASP A 16 -4.08 7.14 11.50
CA ASP A 16 -4.89 8.23 10.97
C ASP A 16 -4.68 8.36 9.46
N PHE A 17 -5.61 7.78 8.70
CA PHE A 17 -5.58 7.84 7.24
C PHE A 17 -5.79 9.26 6.72
N THR A 18 -6.50 10.12 7.44
CA THR A 18 -6.80 11.48 6.95
C THR A 18 -5.57 12.36 6.84
N THR A 19 -4.61 12.16 7.73
CA THR A 19 -3.31 12.86 7.70
C THR A 19 -2.29 12.23 6.78
N ARG A 20 -2.46 10.95 6.42
CA ARG A 20 -1.49 10.18 5.63
C ARG A 20 -1.96 9.78 4.24
N ALA A 21 -3.15 10.21 3.83
CA ALA A 21 -3.69 9.88 2.52
C ALA A 21 -2.73 10.32 1.39
N PRO A 22 -2.49 9.47 0.38
CA PRO A 22 -1.56 9.75 -0.71
C PRO A 22 -2.13 10.74 -1.75
N GLY A 23 -3.33 11.28 -1.53
CA GLY A 23 -4.08 12.13 -2.45
C GLY A 23 -5.24 12.82 -1.72
N PRO A 24 -6.05 13.61 -2.44
CA PRO A 24 -7.18 14.32 -1.85
C PRO A 24 -8.26 13.34 -1.37
N LEU A 25 -8.88 13.68 -0.24
CA LEU A 25 -10.10 13.02 0.23
C LEU A 25 -11.29 13.78 -0.35
N LEU A 26 -12.00 13.15 -1.27
CA LEU A 26 -13.11 13.76 -2.01
C LEU A 26 -14.43 13.19 -1.51
N GLU A 27 -15.35 14.05 -1.13
CA GLU A 27 -16.60 13.65 -0.49
C GLU A 27 -17.76 13.56 -1.49
N THR A 28 -17.68 14.34 -2.58
CA THR A 28 -18.75 14.42 -3.59
C THR A 28 -18.26 13.99 -4.97
N SER A 29 -19.21 13.54 -5.80
CA SER A 29 -18.94 13.18 -7.19
C SER A 29 -18.44 14.37 -8.02
N GLU A 30 -18.89 15.59 -7.70
CA GLU A 30 -18.45 16.81 -8.39
C GLU A 30 -16.98 17.11 -8.10
N GLN A 31 -16.57 16.99 -6.84
CA GLN A 31 -15.18 17.11 -6.42
C GLN A 31 -14.30 16.05 -7.12
N LEU A 32 -14.79 14.81 -7.22
CA LEU A 32 -14.12 13.74 -7.95
C LEU A 32 -13.95 14.07 -9.43
N VAL A 33 -15.03 14.47 -10.11
CA VAL A 33 -14.99 14.82 -11.53
C VAL A 33 -14.03 15.99 -11.78
N LYS A 34 -14.00 16.98 -10.89
CA LYS A 34 -13.04 18.09 -10.99
C LYS A 34 -11.60 17.59 -10.84
N ALA A 35 -11.30 16.81 -9.80
CA ALA A 35 -9.97 16.28 -9.56
C ALA A 35 -9.46 15.43 -10.73
N LEU A 36 -10.34 14.65 -11.38
CA LEU A 36 -9.98 13.86 -12.57
C LEU A 36 -9.73 14.73 -13.80
N ARG A 37 -10.45 15.84 -13.97
CA ARG A 37 -10.21 16.79 -15.07
C ARG A 37 -8.90 17.54 -14.92
N GLU A 38 -8.43 17.73 -13.69
CA GLU A 38 -7.23 18.47 -13.31
C GLU A 38 -6.15 17.53 -12.72
N VAL A 39 -6.06 16.29 -13.22
CA VAL A 39 -5.26 15.23 -12.60
C VAL A 39 -3.77 15.58 -12.47
N ASP A 40 -3.19 16.25 -13.46
CA ASP A 40 -1.77 16.66 -13.42
C ASP A 40 -1.51 17.66 -12.30
N ALA A 41 -2.47 18.57 -12.04
CA ALA A 41 -2.37 19.53 -10.95
C ALA A 41 -2.52 18.83 -9.59
N VAL A 42 -3.44 17.86 -9.49
CA VAL A 42 -3.60 17.03 -8.29
C VAL A 42 -2.36 16.18 -8.03
N GLU A 43 -1.75 15.60 -9.07
CA GLU A 43 -0.51 14.84 -8.93
C GLU A 43 0.60 15.73 -8.39
N ALA A 44 0.79 16.91 -8.96
CA ALA A 44 1.80 17.87 -8.51
C ALA A 44 1.55 18.33 -7.07
N GLU A 45 0.30 18.62 -6.68
CA GLU A 45 -0.06 19.06 -5.33
C GLU A 45 0.19 17.99 -4.28
N TYR A 46 -0.03 16.71 -4.62
CA TYR A 46 0.05 15.59 -3.66
C TYR A 46 1.30 14.73 -3.83
N GLN A 47 2.26 15.11 -4.69
CA GLN A 47 3.45 14.34 -5.01
C GLN A 47 4.22 13.87 -3.77
N ASP A 48 4.46 14.77 -2.81
CA ASP A 48 5.22 14.46 -1.60
C ASP A 48 4.47 13.50 -0.68
N LYS A 49 3.15 13.69 -0.51
CA LYS A 49 2.30 12.78 0.27
C LYS A 49 2.27 11.39 -0.37
N TYR A 50 2.18 11.33 -1.69
CA TYR A 50 2.22 10.09 -2.44
C TYR A 50 3.57 9.37 -2.27
N ALA A 51 4.69 10.11 -2.39
CA ALA A 51 6.03 9.57 -2.21
C ALA A 51 6.24 9.02 -0.79
N GLN A 52 5.82 9.78 0.24
CA GLN A 52 5.90 9.36 1.64
C GLN A 52 5.06 8.11 1.90
N PHE A 53 3.81 8.07 1.42
CA PHE A 53 2.94 6.90 1.55
C PHE A 53 3.55 5.65 0.90
N LYS A 54 4.17 5.80 -0.29
CA LYS A 54 4.88 4.70 -0.94
C LYS A 54 6.03 4.17 -0.09
N LYS A 55 6.86 5.06 0.45
CA LYS A 55 7.98 4.67 1.31
C LYS A 55 7.51 3.90 2.54
N ASP A 56 6.43 4.37 3.17
CA ASP A 56 5.99 3.81 4.45
C ASP A 56 5.25 2.47 4.33
N PHE A 57 4.56 2.23 3.21
CA PHE A 57 3.64 1.10 3.08
C PHE A 57 3.91 0.18 1.88
N CYS A 58 4.66 0.64 0.88
CA CYS A 58 4.91 -0.10 -0.36
C CYS A 58 6.36 -0.56 -0.49
N GLU A 59 7.20 -0.44 0.54
CA GLU A 59 8.59 -0.89 0.51
C GLU A 59 8.86 -2.02 1.53
N PRO A 60 9.80 -2.94 1.23
CA PRO A 60 10.49 -3.13 -0.04
C PRO A 60 9.64 -3.95 -1.03
N ARG A 61 9.36 -3.39 -2.21
CA ARG A 61 8.69 -4.08 -3.33
C ARG A 61 9.68 -4.42 -4.44
N ASP A 62 10.62 -5.30 -4.14
CA ASP A 62 11.61 -5.79 -5.12
C ASP A 62 11.09 -6.90 -6.05
N GLY A 63 9.82 -7.28 -5.92
CA GLY A 63 9.17 -8.32 -6.73
C GLY A 63 9.63 -9.75 -6.41
N ARG A 64 10.47 -9.96 -5.39
CA ARG A 64 11.09 -11.26 -5.09
C ARG A 64 10.54 -11.95 -3.85
N ALA A 65 9.39 -11.50 -3.34
CA ALA A 65 8.78 -12.06 -2.13
C ALA A 65 8.52 -13.56 -2.25
N THR A 66 7.86 -14.01 -3.33
CA THR A 66 7.57 -15.43 -3.57
C THR A 66 8.85 -16.26 -3.70
N ALA A 67 9.84 -15.76 -4.45
CA ALA A 67 11.12 -16.44 -4.61
C ALA A 67 11.79 -16.67 -3.25
N ARG A 68 11.88 -15.64 -2.40
CA ARG A 68 12.41 -15.77 -1.03
C ARG A 68 11.68 -16.82 -0.19
N VAL A 69 10.35 -16.89 -0.30
CA VAL A 69 9.56 -17.88 0.43
C VAL A 69 9.87 -19.28 -0.06
N VAL A 70 9.88 -19.51 -1.37
CA VAL A 70 10.22 -20.81 -1.98
C VAL A 70 11.64 -21.24 -1.60
N ASP A 71 12.62 -20.34 -1.76
CA ASP A 71 14.01 -20.61 -1.39
C ASP A 71 14.12 -20.99 0.10
N ARG A 72 13.39 -20.30 0.98
CA ARG A 72 13.39 -20.60 2.42
C ARG A 72 12.73 -21.93 2.74
N MET A 73 11.63 -22.26 2.09
CA MET A 73 10.92 -23.54 2.26
C MET A 73 11.76 -24.72 1.78
N LEU A 74 12.45 -24.56 0.64
CA LEU A 74 13.30 -25.61 0.07
C LEU A 74 14.62 -25.75 0.84
N ALA A 75 15.24 -24.66 1.30
CA ALA A 75 16.45 -24.70 2.11
C ALA A 75 16.22 -25.23 3.54
N GLY A 76 15.01 -25.10 4.09
CA GLY A 76 14.63 -25.57 5.43
C GLY A 76 13.76 -26.82 5.45
N GLY A 77 13.40 -27.37 4.30
CA GLY A 77 12.50 -28.52 4.17
C GLY A 77 13.23 -29.85 4.34
N PRO A 78 12.53 -30.94 4.69
CA PRO A 78 13.12 -32.27 4.88
C PRO A 78 13.80 -32.86 3.63
N HIS A 79 13.70 -32.21 2.47
CA HIS A 79 14.38 -32.61 1.22
C HIS A 79 15.74 -31.94 1.01
N ALA A 80 16.09 -30.88 1.77
CA ALA A 80 17.41 -30.25 1.68
C ALA A 80 18.55 -31.16 2.17
N ALA A 81 18.25 -32.05 3.12
CA ALA A 81 19.22 -32.98 3.71
C ALA A 81 19.42 -34.28 2.92
N ALA A 82 18.71 -34.48 1.80
CA ALA A 82 18.74 -35.73 1.04
C ALA A 82 19.66 -35.70 -0.21
N SER A 83 20.57 -34.72 -0.30
CA SER A 83 21.57 -34.64 -1.39
C SER A 83 23.00 -34.69 -0.86
N THR A 84 23.30 -35.72 -0.09
CA THR A 84 24.64 -36.29 0.04
C THR A 84 24.50 -37.79 0.09
N ASP A 85 24.65 -38.44 -1.07
CA ASP A 85 25.42 -39.68 -1.17
C ASP A 85 25.77 -39.89 -2.65
N GLY A 86 27.07 -39.98 -2.90
CA GLY A 86 27.65 -40.61 -4.08
C GLY A 86 28.07 -42.04 -3.77
#